data_AF-C1DN20-F1
#
_entry.id   AF-C1DN20-F1
#
_cell.length_a   1.000
_cell.length_b   1.000
_cell.length_c   1.000
_cell.angle_alpha   90.00
_cell.angle_beta   90.00
_cell.angle_gamma   90.00
#
_symmetry.space_group_name_H-M   'P 1'
#
loop_
_entity.id
_entity.type
_entity.pdbx_description
1 polymer ?
#
loop_
_entity_poly.entity_id
_entity_poly.type
_entity_poly.pdbx_seq_one_letter_code
_entity_poly.pdbx_strand_id
1 'polypeptide(L)'
;MDVSRPARHDVQKKTAQAAEQQRPDVQAARQGWIEEQSGFDWRKLIFVDETAASTNLARLRGWAPRGERCRAAIPHGHWKTTTFTAGLRLDGLSAPLVLDGAMNGPVFLAYVGQVLVPELTPGDIVVMDNLPAHKVAGVRQAIEGAGATLRYLPPYSPDLNPIEMAFSKLKALLRKAAARTVPELWQSIGEAIAQFSAQDCRHYFEAAGYESG
;
A
#
# COMPACT_ATOMS: atom_id res chain seq x y z
N MET A 1 -15.81 -47.51 4.62
CA MET A 1 -16.57 -46.66 3.69
C MET A 1 -15.88 -45.32 3.66
N ASP A 2 -15.14 -45.07 2.59
CA ASP A 2 -14.33 -43.88 2.38
C ASP A 2 -15.24 -42.78 1.81
N VAL A 3 -15.48 -41.73 2.61
CA VAL A 3 -16.29 -40.58 2.19
C VAL A 3 -15.31 -39.55 1.62
N SER A 4 -15.07 -39.68 0.32
CA SER A 4 -14.26 -38.74 -0.45
C SER A 4 -14.87 -37.34 -0.35
N ARG A 5 -14.09 -36.39 0.21
CA ARG A 5 -14.46 -34.97 0.29
C ARG A 5 -14.53 -34.40 -1.14
N PRO A 6 -15.59 -33.69 -1.53
CA PRO A 6 -15.59 -32.99 -2.81
C PRO A 6 -14.48 -31.94 -2.81
N ALA A 7 -13.79 -31.83 -3.94
CA ALA A 7 -12.81 -30.77 -4.18
C ALA A 7 -13.47 -29.42 -3.88
N ARG A 8 -12.80 -28.60 -3.05
CA ARG A 8 -13.22 -27.22 -2.85
C ARG A 8 -13.12 -26.53 -4.21
N HIS A 9 -14.27 -26.17 -4.80
CA HIS A 9 -14.32 -25.23 -5.91
C HIS A 9 -13.40 -24.05 -5.60
N ASP A 10 -12.64 -23.58 -6.58
CA ASP A 10 -11.85 -22.34 -6.49
C ASP A 10 -12.79 -21.17 -6.23
N VAL A 11 -13.08 -20.92 -4.94
CA VAL A 11 -13.92 -19.81 -4.53
C VAL A 11 -13.10 -18.55 -4.67
N GLN A 12 -13.25 -17.86 -5.80
CA GLN A 12 -12.77 -16.49 -5.93
C GLN A 12 -13.52 -15.61 -4.93
N LYS A 13 -12.78 -14.92 -4.07
CA LYS A 13 -13.35 -13.96 -3.13
C LYS A 13 -13.98 -12.82 -3.94
N LYS A 14 -15.22 -12.45 -3.64
CA LYS A 14 -15.86 -11.26 -4.20
C LYS A 14 -14.96 -10.03 -3.96
N THR A 15 -14.46 -9.43 -5.04
CA THR A 15 -13.79 -8.14 -5.01
C THR A 15 -14.84 -7.06 -5.12
N ALA A 16 -14.97 -6.21 -4.10
CA ALA A 16 -15.83 -5.04 -4.17
C ALA A 16 -15.12 -3.99 -5.04
N GLN A 17 -15.76 -3.59 -6.15
CA GLN A 17 -15.33 -2.47 -6.98
C GLN A 17 -16.18 -1.25 -6.63
N ALA A 18 -15.56 -0.06 -6.62
CA ALA A 18 -16.29 1.18 -6.44
C ALA A 18 -17.27 1.37 -7.62
N ALA A 19 -18.53 1.71 -7.34
CA ALA A 19 -19.54 1.86 -8.39
C ALA A 19 -19.17 2.96 -9.39
N GLU A 20 -18.41 3.94 -8.94
CA GLU A 20 -17.86 5.04 -9.73
C GLU A 20 -16.92 4.56 -10.85
N GLN A 21 -16.33 3.36 -10.73
CA GLN A 21 -15.58 2.73 -11.83
C GLN A 21 -16.46 2.43 -13.05
N GLN A 22 -17.79 2.40 -12.90
CA GLN A 22 -18.73 2.19 -14.01
C GLN A 22 -19.02 3.47 -14.80
N ARG A 23 -18.53 4.63 -14.34
CA ARG A 23 -18.71 5.88 -15.07
C ARG A 23 -17.84 5.87 -16.35
N PRO A 24 -18.37 6.29 -17.51
CA PRO A 24 -17.63 6.24 -18.78
C PRO A 24 -16.29 6.98 -18.77
N ASP A 25 -16.23 8.13 -18.08
CA ASP A 25 -15.01 8.93 -17.95
C ASP A 25 -13.93 8.22 -17.11
N VAL A 26 -14.34 7.53 -16.05
CA VAL A 26 -13.43 6.74 -15.19
C VAL A 26 -12.95 5.50 -15.94
N GLN A 27 -13.81 4.82 -16.69
CA GLN A 27 -13.41 3.68 -17.53
C GLN A 27 -12.40 4.08 -18.60
N ALA A 28 -12.65 5.19 -19.31
CA ALA A 28 -11.72 5.69 -20.33
C ALA A 28 -10.36 6.05 -19.73
N ALA A 29 -10.33 6.74 -18.58
CA ALA A 29 -9.08 7.06 -17.88
C ALA A 29 -8.33 5.81 -17.41
N ARG A 30 -9.05 4.79 -16.93
CA ARG A 30 -8.47 3.50 -16.53
C ARG A 30 -7.89 2.74 -17.72
N GLN A 31 -8.61 2.69 -18.83
CA GLN A 31 -8.15 2.03 -20.05
C GLN A 31 -6.89 2.70 -20.60
N GLY A 32 -6.87 4.04 -20.66
CA GLY A 32 -5.68 4.79 -21.07
C GLY A 32 -4.47 4.52 -20.19
N TRP A 33 -4.65 4.43 -18.86
CA TRP A 33 -3.57 4.06 -17.96
C TRP A 33 -3.03 2.66 -18.26
N ILE A 34 -3.92 1.66 -18.43
CA ILE A 34 -3.54 0.27 -18.71
C ILE A 34 -2.75 0.17 -20.02
N GLU A 35 -3.16 0.91 -21.05
CA GLU A 35 -2.43 0.96 -22.33
C GLU A 35 -1.03 1.56 -22.16
N GLU A 36 -0.91 2.62 -21.35
CA GLU A 36 0.36 3.27 -21.04
C GLU A 36 1.29 2.43 -20.16
N GLN A 37 0.77 1.47 -19.38
CA GLN A 37 1.58 0.66 -18.45
C GLN A 37 2.76 -0.01 -19.16
N SER A 38 2.54 -0.52 -20.38
CA SER A 38 3.56 -1.18 -21.21
C SER A 38 4.72 -0.27 -21.63
N GLY A 39 4.53 1.06 -21.62
CA GLY A 39 5.54 2.03 -22.02
C GLY A 39 6.44 2.53 -20.88
N PHE A 40 6.13 2.20 -19.62
CA PHE A 40 6.96 2.61 -18.49
C PHE A 40 8.18 1.70 -18.31
N ASP A 41 9.33 2.26 -17.93
CA ASP A 41 10.38 1.46 -17.29
C ASP A 41 10.02 1.29 -15.81
N TRP A 42 9.57 0.12 -15.43
CA TRP A 42 9.05 -0.10 -14.08
C TRP A 42 10.12 -0.13 -13.00
N ARG A 43 11.39 -0.26 -13.39
CA ARG A 43 12.52 -0.06 -12.46
C ARG A 43 12.60 1.38 -11.99
N LYS A 44 11.97 2.31 -12.71
CA LYS A 44 11.85 3.73 -12.36
C LYS A 44 10.57 4.08 -11.63
N LEU A 45 9.59 3.17 -11.55
CA LEU A 45 8.33 3.44 -10.86
C LEU A 45 8.51 3.41 -9.34
N ILE A 46 7.93 4.39 -8.67
CA ILE A 46 7.74 4.43 -7.22
C ILE A 46 6.30 4.81 -6.90
N PHE A 47 5.54 3.87 -6.32
CA PHE A 47 4.15 4.09 -5.91
C PHE A 47 4.12 4.62 -4.49
N VAL A 48 3.63 5.84 -4.28
CA VAL A 48 3.59 6.50 -2.98
C VAL A 48 2.15 6.57 -2.48
N ASP A 49 1.93 6.17 -1.23
CA ASP A 49 0.61 6.16 -0.60
C ASP A 49 0.74 6.12 0.93
N GLU A 50 -0.38 6.28 1.64
CA GLU A 50 -0.49 6.19 3.08
C GLU A 50 -1.35 5.04 3.58
N THR A 51 -1.06 4.60 4.80
CA THR A 51 -1.93 3.68 5.51
C THR A 51 -1.95 3.92 7.01
N ALA A 52 -3.12 3.74 7.61
CA ALA A 52 -3.25 3.80 9.06
C ALA A 52 -2.68 2.52 9.71
N ALA A 53 -1.86 2.69 10.75
CA ALA A 53 -1.39 1.64 11.65
C ALA A 53 -1.82 1.98 13.08
N SER A 54 -2.45 1.03 13.78
CA SER A 54 -3.05 1.28 15.10
C SER A 54 -2.61 0.26 16.15
N THR A 55 -2.56 0.69 17.43
CA THR A 55 -2.14 -0.17 18.56
C THR A 55 -3.17 -1.26 18.92
N ASN A 56 -4.36 -1.24 18.32
CA ASN A 56 -5.37 -2.28 18.46
C ASN A 56 -5.34 -3.32 17.32
N LEU A 57 -4.36 -3.26 16.41
CA LEU A 57 -4.23 -4.28 15.37
C LEU A 57 -4.04 -5.66 16.02
N ALA A 58 -4.97 -6.55 15.70
CA ALA A 58 -4.97 -7.95 16.14
C ALA A 58 -5.29 -8.86 14.95
N ARG A 59 -4.84 -10.11 15.03
CA ARG A 59 -5.19 -11.13 14.02
C ARG A 59 -6.70 -11.27 13.92
N LEU A 60 -7.22 -11.12 12.70
CA LEU A 60 -8.67 -11.24 12.43
C LEU A 60 -9.17 -12.69 12.47
N ARG A 61 -8.27 -13.66 12.29
CA ARG A 61 -8.58 -15.09 12.22
C ARG A 61 -7.50 -15.89 12.95
N GLY A 62 -7.92 -17.00 13.56
CA GLY A 62 -7.05 -17.96 14.22
C GLY A 62 -7.67 -19.35 14.18
N TRP A 63 -6.87 -20.37 14.49
CA TRP A 63 -7.29 -21.76 14.53
C TRP A 63 -7.24 -22.26 15.98
N ALA A 64 -8.19 -23.10 16.36
CA ALA A 64 -8.21 -23.82 17.63
C ALA A 64 -8.64 -25.28 17.37
N PRO A 65 -8.32 -26.22 18.28
CA PRO A 65 -8.83 -27.58 18.20
C PRO A 65 -10.36 -27.63 18.07
N ARG A 66 -10.86 -28.69 17.43
CA ARG A 66 -12.30 -28.84 17.22
C ARG A 66 -13.02 -28.95 18.56
N GLY A 67 -13.97 -28.06 18.81
CA GLY A 67 -14.69 -27.96 20.09
C GLY A 67 -14.20 -26.82 20.98
N GLU A 68 -13.08 -26.19 20.65
CA GLU A 68 -12.51 -25.08 21.42
C GLU A 68 -12.74 -23.73 20.74
N ARG A 69 -12.86 -22.68 21.54
CA ARG A 69 -12.91 -21.30 21.05
C ARG A 69 -11.48 -20.77 20.89
N CYS A 70 -11.13 -20.29 19.71
CA CYS A 70 -9.91 -19.51 19.49
C CYS A 70 -10.07 -18.15 20.19
N ARG A 71 -9.40 -17.96 21.32
CA ARG A 71 -9.43 -16.72 22.12
C ARG A 71 -8.18 -15.90 21.83
N ALA A 72 -8.36 -14.61 21.57
CA ALA A 72 -7.28 -13.64 21.45
C ALA A 72 -7.60 -12.42 22.31
N ALA A 73 -6.62 -11.91 23.05
CA ALA A 73 -6.76 -10.66 23.79
C ALA A 73 -6.64 -9.48 22.81
N ILE A 74 -7.71 -8.71 22.67
CA ILE A 74 -7.75 -7.48 21.88
C ILE A 74 -7.94 -6.30 22.84
N PRO A 75 -7.13 -5.23 22.76
CA PRO A 75 -7.33 -4.05 23.59
C PRO A 75 -8.70 -3.42 23.35
N HIS A 76 -9.46 -3.22 24.42
CA HIS A 76 -10.77 -2.53 24.39
C HIS A 76 -10.68 -1.05 24.86
N GLY A 77 -9.47 -0.54 25.18
CA GLY A 77 -9.23 0.84 25.64
C GLY A 77 -8.85 1.82 24.53
N HIS A 78 -8.42 3.05 24.88
CA HIS A 78 -7.97 4.07 23.93
C HIS A 78 -6.82 3.55 23.04
N TRP A 79 -7.07 3.38 21.73
CA TRP A 79 -6.05 3.06 20.75
C TRP A 79 -5.48 4.34 20.13
N LYS A 80 -4.20 4.32 19.81
CA LYS A 80 -3.57 5.36 18.99
C LYS A 80 -3.42 4.85 17.56
N THR A 81 -3.67 5.74 16.62
CA THR A 81 -3.50 5.49 15.19
C THR A 81 -2.43 6.43 14.67
N THR A 82 -1.40 5.86 14.06
CA THR A 82 -0.35 6.59 13.35
C THR A 82 -0.54 6.40 11.86
N THR A 83 -0.21 7.41 11.06
CA THR A 83 -0.14 7.26 9.61
C THR A 83 1.25 6.81 9.22
N PHE A 84 1.33 5.77 8.39
CA PHE A 84 2.55 5.32 7.73
C PHE A 84 2.48 5.70 6.26
N THR A 85 3.53 6.34 5.74
CA THR A 85 3.69 6.71 4.34
C THR A 85 4.96 6.06 3.81
N ALA A 86 4.92 5.55 2.59
CA ALA A 86 6.11 5.00 1.94
C ALA A 86 5.96 5.04 0.42
N GLY A 87 7.08 4.83 -0.28
CA GLY A 87 7.12 4.48 -1.69
C GLY A 87 7.40 2.98 -1.89
N LEU A 88 6.70 2.33 -2.81
CA LEU A 88 6.98 0.96 -3.25
C LEU A 88 7.75 1.00 -4.58
N ARG A 89 8.94 0.39 -4.59
CA ARG A 89 9.76 0.11 -5.77
C ARG A 89 9.80 -1.40 -6.05
N LEU A 90 10.33 -1.80 -7.21
CA LEU A 90 10.48 -3.23 -7.57
C LEU A 90 11.40 -4.02 -6.64
N ASP A 91 12.25 -3.35 -5.88
CA ASP A 91 13.26 -3.96 -5.00
C ASP A 91 12.96 -3.82 -3.50
N GLY A 92 12.01 -2.96 -3.12
CA GLY A 92 11.65 -2.78 -1.71
C GLY A 92 10.72 -1.59 -1.45
N LEU A 93 10.46 -1.35 -0.16
CA LEU A 93 9.89 -0.08 0.31
C LEU A 93 10.99 0.97 0.43
N SER A 94 10.63 2.22 0.17
CA SER A 94 11.48 3.41 0.15
C SER A 94 10.74 4.56 0.82
N ALA A 95 11.47 5.61 1.22
CA ALA A 95 10.94 6.80 1.86
C ALA A 95 9.94 6.53 3.00
N PRO A 96 10.21 5.64 3.98
CA PRO A 96 9.25 5.38 5.04
C PRO A 96 9.16 6.57 6.01
N LEU A 97 7.93 7.02 6.30
CA LEU A 97 7.63 8.00 7.34
C LEU A 97 6.49 7.50 8.23
N VAL A 98 6.64 7.63 9.55
CA VAL A 98 5.56 7.41 10.51
C VAL A 98 5.21 8.73 11.18
N LEU A 99 3.92 9.07 11.18
CA LEU A 99 3.36 10.29 11.77
C LEU A 99 2.39 9.94 12.90
N ASP A 100 2.52 10.58 14.07
CA ASP A 100 1.51 10.54 15.14
C ASP A 100 0.37 11.52 14.80
N GLY A 101 -0.54 11.09 13.92
CA GLY A 101 -1.67 11.89 13.48
C GLY A 101 -2.06 11.63 12.03
N ALA A 102 -3.02 12.40 11.54
CA ALA A 102 -3.50 12.32 10.16
C ALA A 102 -2.55 13.01 9.19
N MET A 103 -2.39 12.43 8.00
CA MET A 103 -1.70 13.08 6.89
C MET A 103 -2.59 14.19 6.32
N ASN A 104 -2.03 15.37 6.11
CA ASN A 104 -2.69 16.50 5.45
C ASN A 104 -1.75 17.11 4.41
N GLY A 105 -2.27 18.00 3.57
CA GLY A 105 -1.52 18.61 2.48
C GLY A 105 -0.13 19.17 2.87
N PRO A 106 -0.04 20.08 3.86
CA PRO A 106 1.25 20.61 4.31
C PRO A 106 2.24 19.54 4.81
N VAL A 107 1.76 18.55 5.58
CA VAL A 107 2.61 17.46 6.06
C VAL A 107 3.06 16.57 4.90
N PHE A 108 2.18 16.32 3.93
CA PHE A 108 2.50 15.56 2.73
C PHE A 108 3.56 16.27 1.87
N LEU A 109 3.45 17.59 1.69
CA LEU A 109 4.48 18.38 1.01
C LEU A 109 5.83 18.30 1.75
N ALA A 110 5.82 18.36 3.08
CA ALA A 110 7.03 18.19 3.87
C ALA A 110 7.63 16.79 3.71
N TYR A 111 6.80 15.74 3.72
CA TYR A 111 7.21 14.37 3.40
C TYR A 111 7.86 14.29 2.01
N VAL A 112 7.22 14.86 0.98
CA VAL A 112 7.75 14.87 -0.38
C VAL A 112 9.14 15.52 -0.41
N GLY A 113 9.27 16.73 0.13
CA GLY A 113 10.54 17.47 0.06
C GLY A 113 11.67 16.90 0.93
N GLN A 114 11.33 16.36 2.10
CA GLN A 114 12.33 15.97 3.11
C GLN A 114 12.63 14.48 3.16
N VAL A 115 11.73 13.63 2.66
CA VAL A 115 11.86 12.17 2.75
C VAL A 115 11.86 11.54 1.37
N LEU A 116 10.87 11.85 0.53
CA LEU A 116 10.77 11.23 -0.80
C LEU A 116 11.86 11.73 -1.75
N VAL A 117 11.96 13.04 -1.97
CA VAL A 117 12.89 13.66 -2.92
C VAL A 117 14.35 13.24 -2.71
N PRO A 118 14.88 13.17 -1.47
CA PRO A 118 16.23 12.66 -1.23
C PRO A 118 16.49 11.23 -1.70
N GLU A 119 15.45 10.41 -1.86
CA GLU A 119 15.54 9.02 -2.34
C GLU A 119 15.24 8.87 -3.84
N LEU A 120 14.96 9.97 -4.56
CA LEU A 120 14.69 9.94 -5.99
C LEU A 120 15.99 9.97 -6.80
N THR A 121 15.99 9.28 -7.93
CA THR A 121 17.00 9.42 -8.97
C THR A 121 16.41 10.10 -10.21
N PRO A 122 17.20 10.88 -10.98
CA PRO A 122 16.72 11.42 -12.24
C PRO A 122 16.15 10.32 -13.15
N GLY A 123 14.98 10.60 -13.74
CA GLY A 123 14.21 9.65 -14.53
C GLY A 123 13.25 8.75 -13.73
N ASP A 124 13.23 8.83 -12.38
CA ASP A 124 12.21 8.16 -11.59
C ASP A 124 10.80 8.67 -11.95
N ILE A 125 9.81 7.79 -11.83
CA ILE A 125 8.40 8.07 -12.10
C ILE A 125 7.63 7.84 -10.80
N VAL A 126 7.31 8.92 -10.13
CA VAL A 126 6.50 8.91 -8.91
C VAL A 126 5.03 8.78 -9.30
N VAL A 127 4.38 7.73 -8.80
CA VAL A 127 2.96 7.46 -9.00
C VAL A 127 2.24 7.60 -7.68
N MET A 128 1.17 8.39 -7.66
CA MET A 128 0.30 8.58 -6.49
C MET A 128 -1.15 8.38 -6.89
N ASP A 129 -2.03 8.14 -5.92
CA ASP A 129 -3.46 8.22 -6.18
C ASP A 129 -3.90 9.65 -6.55
N ASN A 130 -5.13 9.79 -7.04
CA ASN A 130 -5.64 11.06 -7.55
C ASN A 130 -6.23 11.99 -6.47
N LEU A 131 -5.98 11.72 -5.18
CA LEU A 131 -6.61 12.46 -4.08
C LEU A 131 -6.17 13.92 -4.01
N PRO A 132 -7.05 14.84 -3.55
CA PRO A 132 -6.70 16.25 -3.41
C PRO A 132 -5.47 16.52 -2.51
N ALA A 133 -5.24 15.67 -1.50
CA ALA A 133 -4.09 15.79 -0.60
C ALA A 133 -2.74 15.63 -1.32
N HIS A 134 -2.68 14.82 -2.39
CA HIS A 134 -1.48 14.61 -3.20
C HIS A 134 -1.25 15.68 -4.27
N LYS A 135 -2.19 16.62 -4.42
CA LYS A 135 -2.17 17.68 -5.44
C LYS A 135 -1.93 19.06 -4.87
N VAL A 136 -1.46 19.14 -3.63
CA VAL A 136 -1.13 20.45 -3.04
C VAL A 136 0.00 21.12 -3.81
N ALA A 137 -0.06 22.45 -3.87
CA ALA A 137 0.95 23.25 -4.53
C ALA A 137 2.35 22.94 -3.97
N GLY A 138 3.33 22.77 -4.85
CA GLY A 138 4.71 22.45 -4.48
C GLY A 138 5.09 20.98 -4.68
N VAL A 139 4.14 20.03 -4.61
CA VAL A 139 4.45 18.59 -4.73
C VAL A 139 5.07 18.26 -6.08
N ARG A 140 4.41 18.69 -7.17
CA ARG A 140 4.92 18.49 -8.53
C ARG A 140 6.27 19.16 -8.73
N GLN A 141 6.39 20.42 -8.29
CA GLN A 141 7.63 21.19 -8.43
C GLN A 141 8.80 20.53 -7.69
N ALA A 142 8.57 19.99 -6.50
CA ALA A 142 9.60 19.31 -5.72
C ALA A 142 10.09 18.02 -6.41
N ILE A 143 9.16 17.20 -6.91
CA ILE A 143 9.48 15.94 -7.61
C ILE A 143 10.18 16.21 -8.95
N GLU A 144 9.62 17.10 -9.77
CA GLU A 144 10.17 17.42 -11.10
C GLU A 144 11.48 18.20 -10.99
N GLY A 145 11.65 19.02 -9.95
CA GLY A 145 12.91 19.70 -9.64
C GLY A 145 14.05 18.74 -9.31
N ALA A 146 13.76 17.53 -8.85
CA ALA A 146 14.74 16.46 -8.63
C ALA A 146 15.06 15.65 -9.91
N GLY A 147 14.47 16.01 -11.05
CA GLY A 147 14.63 15.30 -12.32
C GLY A 147 13.76 14.04 -12.45
N ALA A 148 12.79 13.85 -11.57
CA ALA A 148 11.78 12.79 -11.66
C ALA A 148 10.50 13.30 -12.35
N THR A 149 9.51 12.42 -12.56
CA THR A 149 8.21 12.79 -13.12
C THR A 149 7.08 12.37 -12.19
N LEU A 150 6.01 13.16 -12.12
CA LEU A 150 4.84 12.85 -11.30
C LEU A 150 3.64 12.44 -12.16
N ARG A 151 3.13 11.23 -11.91
CA ARG A 151 1.91 10.66 -12.49
C ARG A 151 0.87 10.40 -11.41
N TYR A 152 -0.39 10.57 -11.78
CA TYR A 152 -1.53 10.24 -10.92
C TYR A 152 -2.30 9.07 -11.51
N LEU A 153 -2.66 8.12 -10.65
CA LEU A 153 -3.55 7.02 -11.04
C LEU A 153 -4.92 7.56 -11.44
N PRO A 154 -5.65 6.86 -12.32
CA PRO A 154 -7.05 7.15 -12.57
C PRO A 154 -7.87 7.09 -11.27
N PRO A 155 -8.93 7.92 -11.12
CA PRO A 155 -9.81 7.86 -9.95
C PRO A 155 -10.30 6.45 -9.65
N TYR A 156 -10.49 6.14 -8.36
CA TYR A 156 -11.04 4.87 -7.89
C TYR A 156 -10.29 3.64 -8.42
N SER A 157 -8.96 3.69 -8.54
CA SER A 157 -8.15 2.61 -9.11
C SER A 157 -7.12 1.99 -8.14
N PRO A 158 -7.54 1.55 -6.94
CA PRO A 158 -6.61 0.92 -5.99
C PRO A 158 -6.03 -0.40 -6.49
N ASP A 159 -6.70 -1.06 -7.44
CA ASP A 159 -6.22 -2.28 -8.09
C ASP A 159 -5.02 -2.05 -9.02
N LEU A 160 -4.84 -0.81 -9.50
CA LEU A 160 -3.68 -0.39 -10.30
C LEU A 160 -2.53 0.14 -9.43
N ASN A 161 -2.70 0.13 -8.10
CA ASN A 161 -1.76 0.65 -7.11
C ASN A 161 -1.10 -0.51 -6.31
N PRO A 162 0.09 -1.00 -6.71
CA PRO A 162 0.71 -2.16 -6.08
C PRO A 162 1.07 -1.96 -4.59
N ILE A 163 1.26 -0.72 -4.13
CA ILE A 163 1.54 -0.44 -2.71
C ILE A 163 0.40 -0.85 -1.78
N GLU A 164 -0.84 -0.92 -2.27
CA GLU A 164 -1.98 -1.41 -1.47
C GLU A 164 -1.81 -2.88 -1.04
N MET A 165 -1.19 -3.70 -1.90
CA MET A 165 -0.83 -5.07 -1.57
C MET A 165 0.34 -5.13 -0.58
N ALA A 166 1.33 -4.25 -0.76
CA ALA A 166 2.43 -4.12 0.19
C ALA A 166 1.93 -3.71 1.58
N PHE A 167 1.03 -2.74 1.67
CA PHE A 167 0.39 -2.31 2.92
C PHE A 167 -0.51 -3.39 3.52
N SER A 168 -1.14 -4.21 2.69
CA SER A 168 -1.86 -5.40 3.17
C SER A 168 -0.93 -6.39 3.88
N LYS A 169 0.26 -6.66 3.31
CA LYS A 169 1.31 -7.47 3.98
C LYS A 169 1.82 -6.79 5.24
N LEU A 170 2.13 -5.48 5.20
CA LEU A 170 2.57 -4.71 6.37
C LEU A 170 1.57 -4.86 7.53
N LYS A 171 0.28 -4.59 7.29
CA LYS A 171 -0.76 -4.75 8.31
C LYS A 171 -0.89 -6.18 8.81
N ALA A 172 -0.64 -7.19 7.99
CA ALA A 172 -0.62 -8.59 8.44
C ALA A 172 0.56 -8.86 9.41
N LEU A 173 1.75 -8.31 9.12
CA LEU A 173 2.91 -8.38 10.01
C LEU A 173 2.65 -7.63 11.32
N LEU A 174 2.09 -6.42 11.27
CA LEU A 174 1.75 -5.65 12.48
C LEU A 174 0.69 -6.34 13.34
N ARG A 175 -0.33 -6.94 12.73
CA ARG A 175 -1.33 -7.77 13.45
C ARG A 175 -0.70 -9.00 14.10
N LYS A 176 0.38 -9.55 13.53
CA LYS A 176 1.14 -10.66 14.10
C LYS A 176 2.01 -10.19 15.28
N ALA A 177 2.65 -9.03 15.15
CA ALA A 177 3.45 -8.42 16.22
C ALA A 177 2.58 -8.02 17.42
N ALA A 178 1.34 -7.58 17.17
CA ALA A 178 0.35 -7.26 18.20
C ALA A 178 0.85 -6.22 19.23
N ALA A 179 1.67 -5.26 18.79
CA ALA A 179 2.15 -4.14 19.59
C ALA A 179 1.00 -3.35 20.23
N ARG A 180 1.20 -2.92 21.49
CA ARG A 180 0.15 -2.26 22.30
C ARG A 180 0.49 -0.84 22.69
N THR A 181 1.76 -0.45 22.55
CA THR A 181 2.21 0.92 22.73
C THR A 181 2.66 1.52 21.39
N VAL A 182 2.70 2.86 21.31
CA VAL A 182 3.20 3.56 20.12
C VAL A 182 4.67 3.24 19.84
N PRO A 183 5.60 3.25 20.82
CA PRO A 183 7.00 2.88 20.57
C PRO A 183 7.16 1.46 20.00
N GLU A 184 6.45 0.48 20.56
CA GLU A 184 6.47 -0.91 20.04
C GLU A 184 5.88 -1.00 18.63
N LEU A 185 4.83 -0.21 18.33
CA LEU A 185 4.24 -0.17 17.00
C LEU A 185 5.24 0.37 15.98
N TRP A 186 5.94 1.45 16.30
CA TRP A 186 6.95 2.04 15.42
C TRP A 186 8.15 1.12 15.21
N GLN A 187 8.61 0.45 16.26
CA GLN A 187 9.63 -0.60 16.14
C GLN A 187 9.14 -1.73 15.23
N SER A 188 7.91 -2.21 15.42
CA SER A 188 7.31 -3.27 14.59
C SER A 188 7.18 -2.86 13.12
N ILE A 189 6.93 -1.57 12.83
CA ILE A 189 6.93 -1.05 11.45
C ILE A 189 8.34 -1.16 10.86
N GLY A 190 9.37 -0.72 11.58
CA GLY A 190 10.77 -0.84 11.15
C GLY A 190 11.17 -2.28 10.84
N GLU A 191 10.85 -3.21 11.74
CA GLU A 191 11.11 -4.65 11.55
C GLU A 191 10.31 -5.27 10.40
N ALA A 192 9.11 -4.75 10.13
CA ALA A 192 8.27 -5.21 9.03
C ALA A 192 8.77 -4.72 7.66
N ILE A 193 9.30 -3.50 7.57
CA ILE A 193 9.89 -2.96 6.33
C ILE A 193 11.03 -3.86 5.83
N ALA A 194 11.86 -4.38 6.74
CA ALA A 194 12.95 -5.31 6.41
C ALA A 194 12.49 -6.66 5.82
N GLN A 195 11.19 -6.96 5.84
CA GLN A 195 10.62 -8.21 5.31
C GLN A 195 10.05 -8.08 3.89
N PHE A 196 10.20 -6.93 3.24
CA PHE A 196 9.80 -6.72 1.84
C PHE A 196 10.98 -7.06 0.93
N SER A 197 10.96 -8.27 0.37
CA SER A 197 11.96 -8.69 -0.60
C SER A 197 11.64 -8.16 -2.00
N ALA A 198 12.67 -8.03 -2.85
CA ALA A 198 12.48 -7.68 -4.25
C ALA A 198 11.55 -8.66 -4.99
N GLN A 199 11.49 -9.93 -4.56
CA GLN A 199 10.56 -10.89 -5.14
C GLN A 199 9.11 -10.58 -4.74
N ASP A 200 8.84 -10.24 -3.48
CA ASP A 200 7.51 -9.82 -3.05
C ASP A 200 7.06 -8.58 -3.83
N CYS A 201 7.94 -7.59 -3.95
CA CYS A 201 7.65 -6.35 -4.66
C CYS A 201 7.33 -6.58 -6.14
N ARG A 202 8.11 -7.42 -6.84
CA ARG A 202 7.79 -7.82 -8.22
C ARG A 202 6.41 -8.46 -8.34
N HIS A 203 6.06 -9.40 -7.46
CA HIS A 203 4.74 -10.01 -7.47
C HIS A 203 3.61 -8.98 -7.24
N TYR A 204 3.83 -7.94 -6.43
CA TYR A 204 2.85 -6.86 -6.29
C TYR A 204 2.68 -6.05 -7.56
N PHE A 205 3.78 -5.73 -8.25
CA PHE A 205 3.72 -5.05 -9.55
C PHE A 205 3.00 -5.91 -10.59
N GLU A 206 3.37 -7.18 -10.74
CA GLU A 206 2.71 -8.12 -11.66
C GLU A 206 1.21 -8.23 -11.36
N ALA A 207 0.82 -8.38 -10.09
CA ALA A 207 -0.58 -8.45 -9.69
C ALA A 207 -1.38 -7.17 -9.98
N ALA A 208 -0.73 -6.01 -10.13
CA ALA A 208 -1.35 -4.74 -10.52
C ALA A 208 -1.25 -4.45 -12.03
N GLY A 209 -0.82 -5.43 -12.84
CA GLY A 209 -0.74 -5.33 -14.31
C GLY A 209 0.60 -4.84 -14.85
N TYR A 210 1.63 -4.72 -14.01
CA TYR A 210 2.99 -4.37 -14.43
C TYR A 210 3.82 -5.66 -14.55
N GLU A 211 3.68 -6.41 -15.67
CA GLU A 211 4.35 -7.71 -15.96
C GLU A 211 5.62 -7.68 -16.84
N SER A 212 6.80 -7.98 -16.29
CA SER A 212 8.04 -7.70 -17.02
C SER A 212 8.11 -8.63 -18.22
N GLY A 213 8.12 -8.07 -19.43
CA GLY A 213 8.41 -8.83 -20.65
C GLY A 213 9.74 -9.56 -20.56
#